data_AF-A0A3C7W1N3-F1
#
_entry.id   AF-A0A3C7W1N3-F1
#
_cell.length_a   1.000
_cell.length_b   1.000
_cell.length_c   1.000
_cell.angle_alpha   90.00
_cell.angle_beta   90.00
_cell.angle_gamma   90.00
#
_symmetry.space_group_name_H-M   'P 1'
#
loop_
_entity.id
_entity.type
_entity.pdbx_description
1 polymer ?
#
loop_
_entity_poly.entity_id
_entity_poly.type
_entity_poly.pdbx_seq_one_letter_code
_entity_poly.pdbx_strand_id
1 'polypeptide(L)' 'KPIMIAGGYGNIAPEHVEKGSFDPGAKLVVLGGPAMLIGLGGGAASSMASGTGQEDLDFASVQRQNPEMERR' A
#
# COMPACT_ATOMS: atom_id res chain seq x y z
N LYS A 1 -8.89 11.58 -14.62
CA LYS A 1 -8.48 10.37 -13.87
C LYS A 1 -8.24 9.24 -14.88
N PRO A 2 -6.99 8.84 -15.16
CA PRO A 2 -6.71 7.70 -16.04
C PRO A 2 -7.00 6.36 -15.36
N ILE A 3 -7.16 5.29 -16.15
CA ILE A 3 -7.17 3.91 -15.65
C ILE A 3 -5.73 3.40 -15.64
N MET A 4 -5.24 2.99 -14.47
CA MET A 4 -3.96 2.31 -14.29
C MET A 4 -4.24 0.97 -13.60
N ILE A 5 -3.83 -0.14 -14.22
CA ILE A 5 -4.14 -1.51 -13.78
C ILE A 5 -2.88 -2.38 -13.81
N ALA A 6 -2.73 -3.24 -12.80
CA ALA A 6 -1.66 -4.23 -12.68
C ALA A 6 -2.23 -5.58 -12.21
N GLY A 7 -1.66 -6.70 -12.64
CA GLY A 7 -2.08 -8.06 -12.27
C GLY A 7 -1.00 -9.12 -12.56
N GLY A 8 -1.15 -10.33 -12.02
CA GLY A 8 -0.20 -11.44 -12.17
C GLY A 8 -0.63 -12.73 -11.48
N TYR A 9 0.17 -13.79 -11.63
CA TYR A 9 -0.03 -15.10 -10.97
C TYR A 9 1.20 -15.48 -10.13
N GLY A 10 1.00 -16.28 -9.08
CA GLY A 10 2.03 -16.85 -8.24
C GLY A 10 1.60 -18.22 -7.70
N ASN A 11 2.52 -18.93 -7.04
CA ASN A 11 2.24 -20.23 -6.43
C ASN A 11 2.17 -20.12 -4.90
N ILE A 12 1.33 -20.94 -4.27
CA ILE A 12 1.19 -21.03 -2.80
C ILE A 12 0.99 -22.49 -2.40
N ALA A 13 1.52 -22.87 -1.23
CA ALA A 13 1.27 -24.19 -0.65
C ALA A 13 -0.17 -24.25 -0.07
N PRO A 14 -0.91 -25.36 -0.21
CA PRO A 14 -2.32 -25.46 0.22
C PRO A 14 -2.56 -25.09 1.69
N GLU A 15 -1.64 -25.44 2.57
CA GLU A 15 -1.71 -25.18 4.02
C GLU A 15 -1.64 -23.68 4.38
N HIS A 16 -1.19 -22.82 3.45
CA HIS A 16 -1.03 -21.38 3.68
C HIS A 16 -2.09 -20.53 2.96
N VAL A 17 -3.10 -21.14 2.34
CA VAL A 17 -4.17 -20.42 1.62
C VAL A 17 -5.04 -19.61 2.58
N GLU A 18 -5.41 -20.21 3.71
CA GLU A 18 -6.24 -19.57 4.72
C GLU A 18 -5.41 -18.79 5.73
N LYS A 19 -5.95 -17.65 6.18
CA LYS A 19 -5.32 -16.88 7.26
C LYS A 19 -5.50 -17.61 8.59
N GLY A 20 -4.42 -17.72 9.36
CA GLY A 20 -4.47 -18.22 10.73
C GLY A 20 -5.11 -17.25 11.71
N SER A 21 -5.54 -17.77 12.87
CA SER A 21 -5.92 -16.96 14.02
C SER A 21 -4.69 -16.52 14.81
N PHE A 22 -4.79 -15.39 15.51
CA PHE A 22 -3.75 -14.89 16.39
C PHE A 22 -4.18 -15.00 17.85
N ASP A 23 -3.32 -15.60 18.67
CA ASP A 23 -3.54 -15.67 20.11
C ASP A 23 -3.21 -14.34 20.81
N PRO A 24 -3.83 -14.04 21.96
CA PRO A 24 -3.46 -12.90 22.78
C PRO A 24 -1.95 -12.88 23.08
N GLY A 25 -1.31 -11.73 22.86
CA GLY A 25 0.14 -11.57 23.05
C GLY A 25 0.98 -11.83 21.79
N ALA A 26 0.36 -12.20 20.66
CA ALA A 26 1.01 -12.23 19.36
C ALA A 26 1.72 -10.91 19.05
N LYS A 27 2.93 -10.99 18.48
CA LYS A 27 3.73 -9.81 18.14
C LYS A 27 3.30 -9.25 16.79
N LEU A 28 3.13 -7.93 16.74
CA LEU A 28 2.90 -7.20 15.50
C LEU A 28 4.24 -6.67 15.00
N VAL A 29 4.57 -6.99 13.76
CA VAL A 29 5.84 -6.64 13.13
C VAL A 29 5.57 -5.89 11.84
N VAL A 30 6.39 -4.86 11.60
CA VAL A 30 6.47 -4.18 10.30
C VAL A 30 7.70 -4.72 9.59
N LEU A 31 7.49 -5.44 8.48
CA LEU A 31 8.57 -5.91 7.61
C LEU A 31 8.68 -4.97 6.40
N GLY A 32 9.86 -4.38 6.18
CA GLY A 32 10.12 -3.50 5.05
C GLY A 32 11.07 -2.36 5.37
N GLY A 33 11.13 -1.38 4.47
CA GLY A 33 11.94 -0.18 4.64
C GLY A 33 11.36 0.83 5.64
N PRO A 34 12.17 1.79 6.10
CA PRO A 34 11.69 2.88 6.95
C PRO A 34 10.63 3.72 6.23
N ALA A 35 9.60 4.15 6.97
CA ALA A 35 8.54 4.99 6.46
C ALA A 35 8.98 6.46 6.30
N MET A 36 8.28 7.18 5.42
CA MET A 36 8.40 8.62 5.21
C MET A 36 6.98 9.21 5.10
N LEU A 37 6.86 10.54 5.17
CA LEU A 37 5.59 11.25 4.96
C LEU A 37 5.22 11.24 3.47
N ILE A 38 4.74 10.10 2.98
CA ILE A 38 4.37 9.85 1.59
C ILE A 38 2.92 9.34 1.58
N GLY A 39 2.09 9.85 0.66
CA GLY A 39 0.73 9.33 0.50
C GLY A 39 -0.24 9.66 1.64
N LEU A 40 0.04 10.69 2.45
CA LEU A 40 -0.80 11.02 3.61
C LEU A 40 -2.25 11.31 3.16
N GLY A 41 -3.21 10.61 3.73
CA GLY A 41 -4.63 10.79 3.38
C GLY A 41 -5.03 10.25 2.00
N GLY A 42 -4.19 9.44 1.34
CA GLY A 42 -4.45 8.91 0.00
C GLY A 42 -5.80 8.19 -0.14
N GLY A 43 -6.27 7.49 0.91
CA GLY A 43 -7.60 6.88 0.93
C GLY A 43 -8.74 7.89 0.76
N ALA A 44 -8.70 9.00 1.50
CA ALA A 44 -9.69 10.08 1.40
C ALA A 44 -9.54 10.85 0.08
N ALA A 45 -8.30 11.18 -0.32
CA ALA A 45 -8.01 11.91 -1.55
C ALA A 45 -8.44 11.15 -2.81
N SER A 46 -8.27 9.81 -2.85
CA SER A 46 -8.65 8.98 -3.99
C SER A 46 -10.16 8.87 -4.22
N SER A 47 -10.95 9.24 -3.20
CA SER A 47 -12.42 9.18 -3.18
C SER A 47 -13.10 10.46 -3.71
N MET A 48 -12.33 11.52 -4.00
CA MET A 48 -12.84 12.79 -4.53
C MET A 48 -12.73 12.87 -6.06
N ALA A 49 -13.57 13.69 -6.69
CA ALA A 49 -13.49 13.99 -8.12
C ALA A 49 -12.18 14.75 -8.43
N SER A 50 -11.46 14.34 -9.47
CA SER A 50 -10.22 15.01 -9.87
C SER A 50 -10.50 16.44 -10.35
N GLY A 51 -9.70 17.42 -9.90
CA GLY A 51 -9.71 18.78 -10.47
C GLY A 51 -9.99 19.94 -9.50
N THR A 52 -10.32 19.67 -8.22
CA THR A 52 -10.52 20.70 -7.18
C THR A 52 -9.49 20.57 -6.04
N GLY A 53 -8.21 20.36 -6.38
CA GLY A 53 -7.14 20.12 -5.40
C GLY A 53 -6.49 21.41 -4.90
N GLN A 54 -6.23 21.48 -3.59
CA GLN A 54 -5.20 22.37 -3.02
C GLN A 54 -3.82 21.75 -3.31
N GLU A 55 -2.78 22.57 -3.54
CA GLU A 55 -1.41 22.12 -3.84
C GLU A 55 -0.89 21.06 -2.84
N ASP A 56 -1.26 21.19 -1.57
CA ASP A 56 -0.91 20.22 -0.52
C ASP A 56 -1.46 18.80 -0.80
N LEU A 57 -2.66 18.70 -1.36
CA LEU A 57 -3.26 17.42 -1.75
C LEU A 57 -2.55 16.81 -2.98
N ASP A 58 -2.05 17.66 -3.87
CA ASP A 58 -1.29 17.21 -5.04
C ASP A 58 0.08 16.66 -4.62
N PHE A 59 0.79 17.31 -3.69
CA PHE A 59 2.04 16.76 -3.13
C PHE A 59 1.81 15.46 -2.36
N ALA A 60 0.74 15.39 -1.55
CA ALA A 60 0.38 14.17 -0.82
C ALA A 60 -0.01 13.01 -1.75
N SER A 61 -0.40 13.29 -3.00
CA SER A 61 -0.77 12.26 -3.98
C SER A 61 0.44 11.58 -4.66
N VAL A 62 1.64 12.16 -4.58
CA VAL A 62 2.85 11.61 -5.19
C VAL A 62 3.31 10.38 -4.43
N GLN A 63 3.35 9.23 -5.12
CA GLN A 63 3.82 7.97 -4.57
C GLN A 63 5.30 7.73 -4.88
N ARG A 64 5.97 6.98 -4.00
CA ARG A 64 7.36 6.55 -4.19
C ARG A 64 7.45 5.04 -4.12
N GLN A 65 8.22 4.46 -5.04
CA GLN A 65 8.45 3.02 -5.16
C GLN A 65 9.93 2.68 -4.97
N ASN A 66 10.22 1.52 -4.38
CA ASN A 66 11.55 0.92 -4.29
C ASN A 66 11.45 -0.61 -4.48
N PRO A 67 11.47 -1.10 -5.72
CA PRO A 67 11.29 -2.53 -6.02
C PRO A 67 12.39 -3.43 -5.47
N GLU A 68 13.61 -2.93 -5.25
CA GLU A 68 14.70 -3.71 -4.65
C GLU A 68 14.40 -4.06 -3.19
N MET A 69 13.80 -3.13 -2.45
CA MET A 69 13.36 -3.37 -1.08
C MET A 69 12.16 -4.33 -1.01
N GLU A 70 11.28 -4.34 -2.02
CA GLU A 70 10.17 -5.30 -2.10
C GLU A 70 10.64 -6.71 -2.49
N ARG A 71 11.75 -6.82 -3.21
CA ARG A 71 12.35 -8.10 -3.59
C ARG A 71 13.04 -8.80 -2.40
N ARG A 72 13.46 -8.06 -1.39
CA ARG A 72 14.24 -8.53 -0.23
C ARG A 72 13.35 -9.02 0.91
#